data_AF-A0AAV0G7Q6-F1
#
_entry.id   AF-A0AAV0G7Q6-F1
#
_cell.length_a   1.000
_cell.length_b   1.000
_cell.length_c   1.000
_cell.angle_alpha   90.00
_cell.angle_beta   90.00
_cell.angle_gamma   90.00
#
_symmetry.space_group_name_H-M   'P 1'
#
loop_
_entity.id
_entity.type
_entity.pdbx_description
1 polymer ?
#
loop_
_entity_poly.entity_id
_entity_poly.type
_entity_poly.pdbx_seq_one_letter_code
_entity_poly.pdbx_strand_id
1 'polypeptide(L)'
;MQLRKMECLPSRTGRDLQRYNVQGCRQVVGCIPYRIAKQSSIHGTRGPIDDLEFLLVSSQKSPRMMFPKGGWEVDESLEEAAIRESFEEAGIYGEVGKCLGKWFFKSKSLGVLHEGFMLPLIVMEEIDDWPEKHVRQRLWVSYSEAIEACFHPWMKEALDVLVTQITLQQGGGDEKTKKKKDHESSRKGELEEPHPHHHHQLLSLKEAPTSCSIEFLRTELNALL
;
A
#
# COMPACT_ATOMS: atom_id res chain seq x y z
N MET A 1 -22.35 5.52 9.97
CA MET A 1 -23.40 4.48 9.97
C MET A 1 -23.85 4.09 8.54
N GLN A 2 -22.94 4.03 7.55
CA GLN A 2 -23.33 3.78 6.15
C GLN A 2 -22.83 2.45 5.59
N LEU A 3 -22.19 1.61 6.43
CA LEU A 3 -21.63 0.32 6.04
C LEU A 3 -22.67 -0.80 5.90
N ARG A 4 -23.83 -0.71 6.58
CA ARG A 4 -24.88 -1.75 6.55
C ARG A 4 -25.73 -1.80 5.28
N LYS A 5 -25.47 -0.96 4.28
CA LYS A 5 -26.34 -0.85 3.08
C LYS A 5 -25.88 -1.69 1.88
N MET A 6 -24.81 -2.46 2.04
CA MET A 6 -24.24 -3.31 0.97
C MET A 6 -24.48 -4.81 1.16
N GLU A 7 -25.00 -5.24 2.30
CA GLU A 7 -25.46 -6.63 2.49
C GLU A 7 -26.62 -6.88 1.50
N CYS A 8 -26.44 -7.80 0.54
CA CYS A 8 -27.39 -8.20 -0.52
C CYS A 8 -27.35 -7.43 -1.87
N LEU A 9 -26.37 -6.56 -2.14
CA LEU A 9 -26.24 -6.02 -3.51
C LEU A 9 -25.62 -7.07 -4.46
N PRO A 10 -26.17 -7.28 -5.66
CA PRO A 10 -25.53 -8.13 -6.66
C PRO A 10 -24.20 -7.51 -7.12
N SER A 11 -23.28 -8.35 -7.59
CA SER A 11 -22.03 -7.88 -8.20
C SER A 11 -22.37 -6.97 -9.39
N ARG A 12 -21.64 -5.85 -9.52
CA ARG A 12 -21.79 -4.97 -10.66
C ARG A 12 -21.49 -5.72 -11.95
N THR A 13 -22.34 -5.49 -12.94
CA THR A 13 -22.22 -6.07 -14.28
C THR A 13 -22.32 -4.99 -15.34
N GLY A 14 -21.74 -5.26 -16.51
CA GLY A 14 -21.72 -4.30 -17.62
C GLY A 14 -20.34 -3.67 -17.83
N ARG A 15 -20.23 -2.84 -18.87
CA ARG A 15 -18.98 -2.16 -19.23
C ARG A 15 -19.16 -0.68 -19.58
N ASP A 16 -20.36 -0.13 -19.38
CA ASP A 16 -20.73 1.19 -19.88
C ASP A 16 -20.03 2.32 -19.14
N LEU A 17 -19.74 2.11 -17.85
CA LEU A 17 -19.06 3.09 -17.00
C LEU A 17 -17.56 2.82 -16.86
N GLN A 18 -16.99 1.93 -17.67
CA GLN A 18 -15.57 1.59 -17.53
C GLN A 18 -14.66 2.74 -17.88
N ARG A 19 -13.62 2.89 -17.06
CA ARG A 19 -12.60 3.90 -17.22
C ARG A 19 -11.44 3.38 -18.06
N TYR A 20 -10.95 4.26 -18.94
CA TYR A 20 -9.79 4.01 -19.80
C TYR A 20 -8.81 5.17 -19.69
N ASN A 21 -7.51 4.87 -19.69
CA ASN A 21 -6.49 5.91 -19.72
C ASN A 21 -6.30 6.49 -21.14
N VAL A 22 -5.42 7.49 -21.29
CA VAL A 22 -5.15 8.15 -22.59
C VAL A 22 -4.58 7.22 -23.67
N GLN A 23 -4.06 6.06 -23.28
CA GLN A 23 -3.53 5.04 -24.18
C GLN A 23 -4.60 3.98 -24.54
N GLY A 24 -5.85 4.17 -24.10
CA GLY A 24 -6.94 3.21 -24.30
C GLY A 24 -6.84 1.95 -23.43
N CYS A 25 -5.99 1.96 -22.40
CA CYS A 25 -5.89 0.84 -21.46
C CYS A 25 -7.03 0.91 -20.45
N ARG A 26 -7.78 -0.19 -20.29
CA ARG A 26 -8.81 -0.30 -19.25
C ARG A 26 -8.16 -0.20 -17.88
N GLN A 27 -8.74 0.63 -17.02
CA GLN A 27 -8.28 0.81 -15.65
C GLN A 27 -8.99 -0.14 -14.70
N VAL A 28 -8.22 -0.75 -13.79
CA VAL A 28 -8.72 -1.68 -12.77
C VAL A 28 -8.21 -1.28 -11.40
N VAL A 29 -9.01 -1.54 -10.38
CA VAL A 29 -8.61 -1.37 -8.99
C VAL A 29 -8.62 -2.73 -8.30
N GLY A 30 -7.62 -2.95 -7.44
CA GLY A 30 -7.55 -4.09 -6.57
C GLY A 30 -7.13 -3.72 -5.15
N CYS A 31 -7.34 -4.67 -4.24
CA CYS A 31 -6.88 -4.56 -2.87
C CYS A 31 -5.92 -5.69 -2.54
N ILE A 32 -4.96 -5.43 -1.65
CA ILE A 32 -4.20 -6.46 -0.93
C ILE A 32 -4.81 -6.53 0.47
N PRO A 33 -5.74 -7.47 0.73
CA PRO A 33 -6.39 -7.55 2.01
C PRO A 33 -5.50 -8.31 2.99
N TYR A 34 -5.34 -7.78 4.19
CA TYR A 34 -4.49 -8.38 5.21
C TYR A 34 -5.06 -8.18 6.61
N ARG A 35 -4.60 -9.00 7.56
CA ARG A 35 -4.90 -8.90 8.99
C ARG A 35 -3.71 -9.35 9.82
N ILE A 36 -3.72 -9.02 11.10
CA ILE A 36 -2.73 -9.53 12.07
C ILE A 36 -3.22 -10.88 12.60
N ALA A 37 -2.40 -11.92 12.48
CA ALA A 37 -2.67 -13.26 12.96
C ALA A 37 -2.72 -13.29 14.49
N LYS A 38 -3.76 -13.90 15.06
CA LYS A 38 -3.95 -13.96 16.53
C LYS A 38 -3.01 -14.94 17.26
N GLN A 39 -2.21 -15.74 16.54
CA GLN A 39 -1.49 -16.90 17.10
C GLN A 39 0.04 -16.80 17.19
N SER A 40 0.65 -15.66 16.84
CA SER A 40 2.12 -15.57 16.79
C SER A 40 2.85 -15.47 18.13
N SER A 41 2.16 -15.44 19.27
CA SER A 41 2.79 -15.22 20.57
C SER A 41 3.44 -16.46 21.21
N ILE A 42 3.71 -17.55 20.47
CA ILE A 42 4.30 -18.77 21.07
C ILE A 42 5.83 -18.82 20.96
N HIS A 43 6.49 -18.14 20.00
CA HIS A 43 7.96 -18.16 19.91
C HIS A 43 8.51 -16.78 19.54
N GLY A 44 9.19 -16.13 20.49
CA GLY A 44 9.69 -14.74 20.45
C GLY A 44 10.82 -14.44 19.46
N THR A 45 10.71 -14.91 18.22
CA THR A 45 11.68 -14.70 17.13
C THR A 45 11.03 -14.35 15.80
N ARG A 46 9.72 -14.07 15.76
CA ARG A 46 8.99 -13.75 14.53
C ARG A 46 9.05 -12.24 14.24
N GLY A 47 9.32 -11.90 12.98
CA GLY A 47 9.36 -10.51 12.53
C GLY A 47 7.96 -9.96 12.24
N PRO A 48 7.81 -8.63 12.07
CA PRO A 48 6.53 -7.98 11.75
C PRO A 48 5.71 -8.61 10.61
N ILE A 49 6.38 -9.26 9.67
CA ILE A 49 5.79 -9.87 8.47
C ILE A 49 5.16 -11.23 8.81
N ASP A 50 5.76 -11.98 9.74
CA ASP A 50 5.31 -13.32 10.13
C ASP A 50 3.97 -13.29 10.89
N ASP A 51 3.59 -12.11 11.37
CA ASP A 51 2.34 -11.85 12.06
C ASP A 51 1.22 -11.42 11.11
N LEU A 52 1.50 -11.32 9.80
CA LEU A 52 0.51 -10.92 8.81
C LEU A 52 -0.03 -12.14 8.04
N GLU A 53 -1.35 -12.17 7.90
CA GLU A 53 -2.04 -13.02 6.93
C GLU A 53 -2.64 -12.16 5.83
N PHE A 54 -2.65 -12.69 4.61
CA PHE A 54 -3.16 -12.05 3.41
C PHE A 54 -4.27 -12.89 2.80
N LEU A 55 -5.31 -12.24 2.30
CA LEU A 55 -6.45 -12.92 1.68
C LEU A 55 -6.32 -12.93 0.16
N LEU A 56 -6.23 -14.12 -0.40
CA LEU A 56 -6.37 -14.38 -1.82
C LEU A 56 -7.77 -14.89 -2.15
N VAL A 57 -8.20 -14.64 -3.38
CA VAL A 57 -9.38 -15.25 -3.99
C VAL A 57 -9.02 -16.03 -5.24
N SER A 58 -9.77 -17.10 -5.53
CA SER A 58 -9.65 -17.78 -6.81
C SER A 58 -10.14 -16.88 -7.95
N SER A 59 -9.70 -17.14 -9.17
CA SER A 59 -10.40 -16.57 -10.34
C SER A 59 -11.73 -17.29 -10.57
N GLN A 60 -12.70 -16.62 -11.20
CA GLN A 60 -14.02 -17.22 -11.49
C GLN A 60 -13.97 -18.51 -12.35
N LYS A 61 -12.97 -18.63 -13.25
CA LYS A 61 -12.92 -19.68 -14.28
C LYS A 61 -11.76 -20.66 -14.11
N SER A 62 -10.92 -20.51 -13.08
CA SER A 62 -9.76 -21.38 -12.86
C SER A 62 -9.32 -21.34 -11.39
N PRO A 63 -8.64 -22.38 -10.89
CA PRO A 63 -8.18 -22.43 -9.49
C PRO A 63 -7.00 -21.49 -9.21
N ARG A 64 -6.59 -20.65 -10.15
CA ARG A 64 -5.51 -19.68 -9.97
C ARG A 64 -5.92 -18.65 -8.91
N MET A 65 -5.06 -18.46 -7.90
CA MET A 65 -5.27 -17.51 -6.81
C MET A 65 -4.72 -16.13 -7.18
N MET A 66 -5.37 -15.08 -6.69
CA MET A 66 -4.99 -13.68 -6.90
C MET A 66 -5.61 -12.79 -5.83
N PHE A 67 -5.17 -11.54 -5.78
CA PHE A 67 -5.84 -10.52 -4.99
C PHE A 67 -7.14 -10.04 -5.67
N PRO A 68 -8.16 -9.64 -4.88
CA PRO A 68 -9.43 -9.17 -5.42
C PRO A 68 -9.23 -7.89 -6.23
N LYS A 69 -9.85 -7.83 -7.41
CA LYS A 69 -9.74 -6.68 -8.33
C LYS A 69 -10.72 -6.73 -9.50
N GLY A 70 -11.28 -5.57 -9.83
CA GLY A 70 -12.14 -5.41 -11.00
C GLY A 70 -12.13 -4.00 -11.59
N GLY A 71 -13.20 -3.64 -12.27
CA GLY A 71 -13.22 -2.41 -13.08
C GLY A 71 -13.23 -1.16 -12.23
N TRP A 72 -12.43 -0.16 -12.58
CA TRP A 72 -12.64 1.19 -12.05
C TRP A 72 -13.67 1.89 -12.93
N GLU A 73 -14.80 2.30 -12.33
CA GLU A 73 -15.86 3.00 -13.05
C GLU A 73 -15.73 4.53 -12.93
N VAL A 74 -16.44 5.25 -13.80
CA VAL A 74 -16.36 6.73 -13.89
C VAL A 74 -17.13 7.45 -12.77
N ASP A 75 -18.08 6.78 -12.14
CA ASP A 75 -18.99 7.28 -11.10
C ASP A 75 -18.51 7.00 -9.67
N GLU A 76 -17.29 6.48 -9.52
CA GLU A 76 -16.69 6.14 -8.23
C GLU A 76 -15.23 6.60 -8.14
N SER A 77 -14.81 6.91 -6.91
CA SER A 77 -13.40 7.11 -6.57
C SER A 77 -12.61 5.79 -6.62
N LEU A 78 -11.29 5.90 -6.55
CA LEU A 78 -10.41 4.74 -6.54
C LEU A 78 -10.67 3.87 -5.29
N GLU A 79 -10.85 4.50 -4.14
CA GLU A 79 -11.11 3.85 -2.86
C GLU A 79 -12.49 3.18 -2.83
N GLU A 80 -13.52 3.86 -3.35
CA GLU A 80 -14.88 3.28 -3.47
C GLU A 80 -14.89 2.03 -4.36
N ALA A 81 -14.18 2.08 -5.50
CA ALA A 81 -14.01 0.92 -6.37
C ALA A 81 -13.30 -0.23 -5.63
N ALA A 82 -12.23 0.08 -4.89
CA ALA A 82 -11.47 -0.92 -4.14
C ALA A 82 -12.31 -1.62 -3.07
N ILE A 83 -13.13 -0.85 -2.35
CA ILE A 83 -14.08 -1.37 -1.34
C ILE A 83 -15.13 -2.27 -2.00
N ARG A 84 -15.75 -1.79 -3.09
CA ARG A 84 -16.78 -2.53 -3.83
C ARG A 84 -16.24 -3.86 -4.35
N GLU A 85 -15.11 -3.84 -5.04
CA GLU A 85 -14.48 -5.04 -5.63
C GLU A 85 -14.04 -6.04 -4.54
N SER A 86 -13.57 -5.55 -3.40
CA SER A 86 -13.23 -6.40 -2.24
C SER A 86 -14.47 -7.09 -1.66
N PHE A 87 -15.59 -6.38 -1.55
CA PHE A 87 -16.85 -6.97 -1.13
C PHE A 87 -17.40 -7.96 -2.16
N GLU A 88 -17.44 -7.59 -3.44
CA GLU A 88 -17.99 -8.42 -4.51
C GLU A 88 -17.20 -9.72 -4.68
N GLU A 89 -15.87 -9.65 -4.80
CA GLU A 89 -15.04 -10.82 -5.08
C GLU A 89 -14.69 -11.64 -3.82
N ALA A 90 -14.55 -11.00 -2.65
CA ALA A 90 -14.05 -11.64 -1.43
C ALA A 90 -15.01 -11.58 -0.23
N GLY A 91 -16.05 -10.76 -0.27
CA GLY A 91 -16.99 -10.62 0.85
C GLY A 91 -16.35 -10.00 2.08
N ILE A 92 -15.46 -9.02 1.91
CA ILE A 92 -14.74 -8.41 3.04
C ILE A 92 -14.99 -6.91 3.14
N TYR A 93 -14.94 -6.38 4.36
CA TYR A 93 -14.88 -4.96 4.67
C TYR A 93 -13.66 -4.64 5.52
N GLY A 94 -13.21 -3.40 5.40
CA GLY A 94 -12.03 -2.95 6.10
C GLY A 94 -11.65 -1.51 5.80
N GLU A 95 -10.52 -1.10 6.38
CA GLU A 95 -9.93 0.20 6.13
C GLU A 95 -9.00 0.12 4.91
N VAL A 96 -9.33 0.89 3.87
CA VAL A 96 -8.51 1.02 2.68
C VAL A 96 -7.47 2.13 2.90
N GLY A 97 -6.20 1.79 2.68
CA GLY A 97 -5.10 2.75 2.75
C GLY A 97 -4.80 3.41 1.41
N LYS A 98 -3.71 4.18 1.37
CA LYS A 98 -3.27 4.87 0.16
C LYS A 98 -2.82 3.88 -0.92
N CYS A 99 -3.04 4.26 -2.17
CA CYS A 99 -2.57 3.50 -3.33
C CYS A 99 -1.08 3.17 -3.25
N LEU A 100 -0.75 1.89 -3.36
CA LEU A 100 0.62 1.35 -3.30
C LEU A 100 1.39 1.67 -4.57
N GLY A 101 0.67 1.81 -5.69
CA GLY A 101 1.28 2.07 -6.98
C GLY A 101 0.36 1.70 -8.14
N LYS A 102 0.98 1.66 -9.32
CA LYS A 102 0.33 1.44 -10.58
C LYS A 102 1.15 0.47 -11.43
N TRP A 103 0.50 -0.54 -12.00
CA TRP A 103 1.12 -1.57 -12.81
C TRP A 103 0.42 -1.73 -14.15
N PHE A 104 1.17 -2.08 -15.18
CA PHE A 104 0.60 -2.45 -16.47
C PHE A 104 0.68 -3.96 -16.66
N PHE A 105 -0.42 -4.58 -17.09
CA PHE A 105 -0.47 -6.02 -17.29
C PHE A 105 -1.38 -6.40 -18.45
N LYS A 106 -1.13 -7.56 -19.07
CA LYS A 106 -1.94 -8.04 -20.20
C LYS A 106 -3.19 -8.75 -19.70
N SER A 107 -4.33 -8.43 -20.30
CA SER A 107 -5.58 -9.14 -20.09
C SER A 107 -5.53 -10.57 -20.64
N LYS A 108 -6.34 -11.46 -20.05
CA LYS A 108 -6.41 -12.88 -20.45
C LYS A 108 -6.96 -13.09 -21.87
N SER A 109 -7.84 -12.20 -22.34
CA SER A 109 -8.68 -12.50 -23.51
C SER A 109 -8.12 -12.02 -24.84
N LEU A 110 -7.27 -10.99 -24.88
CA LEU A 110 -6.88 -10.36 -26.15
C LEU A 110 -5.46 -9.79 -26.16
N GLY A 111 -4.64 -10.03 -25.13
CA GLY A 111 -3.32 -9.40 -25.00
C GLY A 111 -3.35 -7.88 -24.82
N VAL A 112 -4.55 -7.29 -24.68
CA VAL A 112 -4.78 -5.86 -24.43
C VAL A 112 -4.20 -5.50 -23.08
N LEU A 113 -3.45 -4.40 -23.03
CA LEU A 113 -2.83 -3.87 -21.83
C LEU A 113 -3.89 -3.20 -20.95
N HIS A 114 -3.87 -3.54 -19.67
CA HIS A 114 -4.67 -2.92 -18.62
C HIS A 114 -3.73 -2.16 -17.68
N GLU A 115 -4.28 -1.14 -17.03
CA GLU A 115 -3.60 -0.37 -15.98
C GLU A 115 -4.27 -0.71 -14.64
N GLY A 116 -3.51 -1.26 -13.70
CA GLY A 116 -3.99 -1.69 -12.39
C GLY A 116 -3.44 -0.84 -11.27
N PHE A 117 -4.31 -0.48 -10.33
CA PHE A 117 -3.99 0.20 -9.08
C PHE A 117 -4.24 -0.76 -7.91
N MET A 118 -3.28 -0.87 -6.99
CA MET A 118 -3.43 -1.71 -5.80
C MET A 118 -3.43 -0.86 -4.54
N LEU A 119 -4.41 -1.09 -3.67
CA LEU A 119 -4.52 -0.44 -2.37
C LEU A 119 -4.39 -1.48 -1.27
N PRO A 120 -3.81 -1.17 -0.10
CA PRO A 120 -3.86 -2.07 1.03
C PRO A 120 -5.26 -2.00 1.67
N LEU A 121 -5.74 -3.13 2.19
CA LEU A 121 -7.01 -3.19 2.93
C LEU A 121 -6.80 -3.97 4.23
N ILE A 122 -6.97 -3.30 5.37
CA ILE A 122 -6.96 -3.96 6.68
C ILE A 122 -8.34 -4.57 6.89
N VAL A 123 -8.44 -5.90 6.85
CA VAL A 123 -9.73 -6.59 6.96
C VAL A 123 -10.24 -6.48 8.40
N MET A 124 -11.45 -5.94 8.53
CA MET A 124 -12.17 -5.81 9.80
C MET A 124 -13.33 -6.79 9.91
N GLU A 125 -13.92 -7.16 8.77
CA GLU A 125 -15.11 -8.01 8.73
C GLU A 125 -15.07 -8.91 7.49
N GLU A 126 -15.48 -10.17 7.67
CA GLU A 126 -15.68 -11.15 6.61
C GLU A 126 -17.16 -11.56 6.61
N ILE A 127 -17.81 -11.42 5.47
CA ILE A 127 -19.23 -11.70 5.28
C ILE A 127 -19.39 -13.12 4.75
N ASP A 128 -20.31 -13.88 5.34
CA ASP A 128 -20.53 -15.28 4.98
C ASP A 128 -21.30 -15.45 3.67
N ASP A 129 -22.15 -14.50 3.31
CA ASP A 129 -22.92 -14.50 2.05
C ASP A 129 -22.64 -13.23 1.25
N TRP A 130 -21.92 -13.39 0.14
CA TRP A 130 -21.40 -12.27 -0.66
C TRP A 130 -21.56 -12.54 -2.16
N PRO A 131 -21.48 -11.50 -3.01
CA PRO A 131 -21.96 -11.58 -4.39
C PRO A 131 -21.33 -12.67 -5.25
N GLU A 132 -20.02 -12.90 -5.15
CA GLU A 132 -19.32 -13.92 -5.94
C GLU A 132 -19.00 -15.22 -5.17
N LYS A 133 -19.63 -15.47 -4.01
CA LYS A 133 -19.37 -16.64 -3.16
C LYS A 133 -19.35 -17.98 -3.89
N HIS A 134 -20.25 -18.17 -4.84
CA HIS A 134 -20.40 -19.43 -5.54
C HIS A 134 -19.38 -19.64 -6.67
N VAL A 135 -18.65 -18.59 -7.05
CA VAL A 135 -17.66 -18.63 -8.15
C VAL A 135 -16.25 -18.28 -7.69
N ARG A 136 -16.07 -17.93 -6.41
CA ARG A 136 -14.79 -17.60 -5.78
C ARG A 136 -14.55 -18.46 -4.55
N GLN A 137 -13.30 -18.80 -4.30
CA GLN A 137 -12.84 -19.40 -3.04
C GLN A 137 -11.89 -18.42 -2.35
N ARG A 138 -12.00 -18.31 -1.02
CA ARG A 138 -11.10 -17.51 -0.16
C ARG A 138 -9.95 -18.36 0.35
N LEU A 139 -8.77 -17.76 0.47
CA LEU A 139 -7.60 -18.39 1.06
C LEU A 139 -6.80 -17.35 1.86
N TRP A 140 -6.79 -17.49 3.18
CA TRP A 140 -5.87 -16.77 4.05
C TRP A 140 -4.52 -17.49 4.11
N VAL A 141 -3.45 -16.75 3.88
CA VAL A 141 -2.08 -17.28 3.78
C VAL A 141 -1.07 -16.31 4.38
N SER A 142 0.07 -16.84 4.84
CA SER A 142 1.24 -16.03 5.19
C SER A 142 1.79 -15.28 3.97
N TYR A 143 2.71 -14.33 4.21
CA TYR A 143 3.42 -13.63 3.13
C TYR A 143 4.09 -14.58 2.12
N SER A 144 4.86 -15.56 2.59
CA SER A 144 5.58 -16.50 1.72
C SER A 144 4.62 -17.33 0.87
N GLU A 145 3.55 -17.84 1.49
CA GLU A 145 2.52 -18.61 0.79
C GLU A 145 1.75 -17.73 -0.21
N ALA A 146 1.50 -16.45 0.10
CA ALA A 146 0.87 -15.52 -0.82
C ALA A 146 1.74 -15.26 -2.06
N ILE A 147 3.05 -15.09 -1.89
CA ILE A 147 4.02 -14.96 -2.98
C ILE A 147 4.03 -16.21 -3.87
N GLU A 148 3.94 -17.40 -3.27
CA GLU A 148 3.88 -18.66 -4.03
C GLU A 148 2.55 -18.85 -4.77
N ALA A 149 1.43 -18.68 -4.07
CA ALA A 149 0.09 -18.97 -4.57
C ALA A 149 -0.43 -17.92 -5.57
N CYS A 150 -0.06 -16.64 -5.41
CA CYS A 150 -0.56 -15.58 -6.27
C CYS A 150 -0.08 -15.78 -7.71
N PHE A 151 -1.02 -15.80 -8.64
CA PHE A 151 -0.70 -16.14 -10.03
C PHE A 151 -0.01 -15.00 -10.78
N HIS A 152 -0.32 -13.75 -10.46
CA HIS A 152 0.10 -12.59 -11.25
C HIS A 152 1.37 -11.96 -10.67
N PRO A 153 2.50 -11.91 -11.42
CA PRO A 153 3.75 -11.33 -10.92
C PRO A 153 3.61 -9.87 -10.42
N TRP A 154 2.88 -9.04 -11.16
CA TRP A 154 2.66 -7.63 -10.79
C TRP A 154 1.92 -7.45 -9.45
N MET A 155 1.11 -8.44 -9.05
CA MET A 155 0.45 -8.44 -7.74
C MET A 155 1.39 -8.85 -6.61
N LYS A 156 2.39 -9.68 -6.90
CA LYS A 156 3.47 -10.02 -5.95
C LYS A 156 4.33 -8.79 -5.69
N GLU A 157 4.69 -8.06 -6.74
CA GLU A 157 5.40 -6.78 -6.60
C GLU A 157 4.61 -5.78 -5.74
N ALA A 158 3.29 -5.69 -5.94
CA ALA A 158 2.44 -4.83 -5.11
C ALA A 158 2.41 -5.29 -3.63
N LEU A 159 2.44 -6.60 -3.38
CA LEU A 159 2.54 -7.17 -2.02
C LEU A 159 3.88 -6.81 -1.37
N ASP A 160 4.98 -6.93 -2.09
CA ASP A 160 6.32 -6.56 -1.60
C ASP A 160 6.38 -5.07 -1.20
N VAL A 161 5.75 -4.20 -2.00
CA VAL A 161 5.63 -2.76 -1.68
C VAL A 161 4.88 -2.55 -0.36
N LEU A 162 3.73 -3.22 -0.17
CA LEU A 162 2.96 -3.12 1.08
C LEU A 162 3.79 -3.58 2.28
N VAL A 163 4.40 -4.77 2.18
CA VAL A 163 5.18 -5.36 3.27
C VAL A 163 6.38 -4.50 3.64
N THR A 164 7.04 -3.91 2.63
CA THR A 164 8.12 -2.93 2.85
C THR A 164 7.61 -1.70 3.61
N GLN A 165 6.47 -1.13 3.20
CA GLN A 165 5.86 0.02 3.87
C GLN A 165 5.50 -0.26 5.33
N ILE A 166 4.90 -1.43 5.61
CA ILE A 166 4.55 -1.85 6.98
C ILE A 166 5.81 -2.00 7.84
N THR A 167 6.84 -2.68 7.31
CA THR A 167 8.08 -2.94 8.05
C THR A 167 8.82 -1.65 8.41
N LEU A 168 8.88 -0.68 7.49
CA LEU A 168 9.51 0.62 7.74
C LEU A 168 8.78 1.46 8.80
N GLN A 169 7.45 1.36 8.88
CA GLN A 169 6.66 2.10 9.86
C GLN A 169 6.84 1.57 11.29
N GLN A 170 7.13 0.27 11.45
CA GLN A 170 7.31 -0.34 12.77
C GLN A 170 8.74 -0.18 13.34
N GLY A 171 9.74 0.09 12.49
CA GLY A 171 11.14 0.28 12.91
C GLY A 171 11.51 1.67 13.45
N GLY A 172 10.60 2.65 13.41
CA GLY A 172 10.88 4.05 13.79
C GLY A 172 10.60 4.43 15.26
N GLY A 173 10.20 3.47 16.10
CA GLY A 173 9.69 3.72 17.45
C GLY A 173 10.71 3.81 18.59
N ASP A 174 11.94 3.30 18.43
CA ASP A 174 12.80 2.97 19.59
C ASP A 174 14.01 3.91 19.82
N GLU A 175 14.13 5.05 19.13
CA GLU A 175 15.31 5.94 19.25
C GLU A 175 15.03 7.34 19.84
N LYS A 176 14.05 7.47 20.74
CA LYS A 176 13.82 8.72 21.49
C LYS A 176 13.63 8.54 22.99
N THR A 177 14.48 7.77 23.69
CA THR A 177 14.63 7.93 25.15
C THR A 177 16.03 7.51 25.64
N LYS A 178 17.09 8.29 25.36
CA LYS A 178 18.35 8.25 26.14
C LYS A 178 19.32 9.38 25.74
N LYS A 179 19.11 10.58 26.28
CA LYS A 179 20.17 11.52 26.73
C LYS A 179 19.55 12.80 27.27
N LYS A 180 19.20 12.78 28.55
CA LYS A 180 19.25 13.96 29.43
C LYS A 180 19.13 13.52 30.90
N LYS A 181 20.19 12.89 31.39
CA LYS A 181 20.57 12.92 32.81
C LYS A 181 22.08 12.75 32.83
N ASP A 182 22.79 13.84 33.09
CA ASP A 182 24.04 13.93 33.85
C ASP A 182 24.20 15.42 34.15
N HIS A 183 23.70 15.85 35.31
CA HIS A 183 24.41 15.95 36.58
C HIS A 183 25.03 17.35 36.77
N GLU A 184 24.28 18.16 37.51
CA GLU A 184 24.72 19.37 38.15
C GLU A 184 25.67 19.02 39.31
N SER A 185 26.87 19.61 39.35
CA SER A 185 27.55 19.94 40.61
C SER A 185 28.71 20.92 40.40
N SER A 186 28.48 22.13 40.92
CA SER A 186 29.39 23.10 41.54
C SER A 186 30.89 23.17 41.17
N ARG A 187 31.36 24.40 40.87
CA ARG A 187 32.17 25.23 41.80
C ARG A 187 32.49 26.62 41.20
N LYS A 188 32.33 27.66 42.06
CA LYS A 188 33.12 28.90 42.28
C LYS A 188 33.85 29.50 41.05
N GLY A 189 33.73 30.77 40.66
CA GLY A 189 33.43 32.02 41.35
C GLY A 189 34.57 33.00 41.05
N GLU A 190 34.30 34.17 40.47
CA GLU A 190 35.08 35.44 40.59
C GLU A 190 34.48 36.55 39.72
N LEU A 191 34.61 37.79 40.22
CA LEU A 191 34.06 39.04 39.68
C LEU A 191 34.93 39.61 38.55
N GLU A 192 34.32 40.30 37.57
CA GLU A 192 34.74 41.62 37.06
C GLU A 192 33.70 42.21 36.06
N GLU A 193 33.40 43.50 36.22
CA GLU A 193 32.60 44.43 35.37
C GLU A 193 33.55 45.18 34.37
N PRO A 194 33.16 46.17 33.52
CA PRO A 194 31.98 46.40 32.65
C PRO A 194 32.31 46.90 31.19
N HIS A 195 31.33 46.79 30.25
CA HIS A 195 31.03 47.66 29.05
C HIS A 195 32.10 47.95 27.94
N PRO A 196 31.84 48.68 26.82
CA PRO A 196 30.70 48.80 25.87
C PRO A 196 31.10 48.74 24.34
N HIS A 197 30.09 48.78 23.44
CA HIS A 197 30.11 49.14 21.99
C HIS A 197 30.77 48.14 20.99
N HIS A 198 30.41 47.98 19.70
CA HIS A 198 29.84 48.85 18.66
C HIS A 198 29.26 48.04 17.46
N HIS A 199 28.39 48.70 16.67
CA HIS A 199 28.16 48.60 15.20
C HIS A 199 27.53 47.34 14.57
N HIS A 200 26.31 47.46 13.97
CA HIS A 200 26.02 47.56 12.51
C HIS A 200 26.26 46.24 11.75
N GLN A 201 25.42 45.72 10.84
CA GLN A 201 24.41 46.27 9.95
C GLN A 201 23.60 45.10 9.33
N LEU A 202 22.43 45.43 8.78
CA LEU A 202 21.57 44.62 7.93
C LEU A 202 22.32 43.75 6.90
N LEU A 203 21.73 42.61 6.52
CA LEU A 203 21.28 42.37 5.14
C LEU A 203 20.33 41.16 5.04
N SER A 204 19.26 41.38 4.29
CA SER A 204 18.22 40.41 3.91
C SER A 204 18.71 39.51 2.79
N LEU A 205 18.49 38.20 2.88
CA LEU A 205 18.46 37.31 1.71
C LEU A 205 17.23 36.40 1.76
N LYS A 206 16.48 36.46 0.66
CA LYS A 206 15.34 35.63 0.30
C LYS A 206 15.88 34.29 -0.22
N GLU A 207 15.34 33.18 0.24
CA GLU A 207 15.58 31.87 -0.36
C GLU A 207 14.38 31.45 -1.21
N ALA A 208 14.66 31.03 -2.45
CA ALA A 208 13.74 30.36 -3.36
C ALA A 208 14.07 28.85 -3.39
N PRO A 209 13.09 27.98 -3.67
CA PRO A 209 13.27 26.53 -3.56
C PRO A 209 14.04 25.91 -4.72
N THR A 210 14.82 24.90 -4.37
CA THR A 210 15.67 24.09 -5.22
C THR A 210 14.88 23.08 -6.06
N SER A 211 15.14 23.08 -7.38
CA SER A 211 14.85 21.98 -8.31
C SER A 211 16.12 21.17 -8.46
N CYS A 212 16.09 19.87 -8.14
CA CYS A 212 17.19 18.96 -8.43
C CYS A 212 16.70 17.79 -9.29
N SER A 213 17.05 17.88 -10.57
CA SER A 213 17.07 16.79 -11.53
C SER A 213 18.21 15.83 -11.21
N ILE A 214 17.98 14.52 -11.30
CA ILE A 214 19.05 13.54 -11.51
C ILE A 214 18.62 12.61 -12.66
N GLU A 215 19.20 12.85 -13.84
CA GLU A 215 19.46 11.84 -14.86
C GLU A 215 20.84 11.21 -14.60
N PHE A 216 20.91 9.88 -14.58
CA PHE A 216 22.09 9.03 -14.89
C PHE A 216 21.57 7.58 -14.74
N LEU A 217 21.55 6.68 -15.73
CA LEU A 217 22.58 6.26 -16.67
C LEU A 217 21.96 5.62 -17.93
N ARG A 218 22.46 5.98 -19.11
CA ARG A 218 22.31 5.24 -20.38
C ARG A 218 23.68 5.20 -21.06
N THR A 219 24.29 4.02 -21.18
CA THR A 219 25.25 3.56 -22.23
C THR A 219 25.78 2.18 -21.78
N GLU A 220 25.96 1.11 -22.55
CA GLU A 220 25.96 0.77 -23.99
C GLU A 220 25.58 -0.73 -24.12
N LEU A 221 24.96 -1.15 -25.24
CA LEU A 221 25.55 -2.05 -26.24
C LEU A 221 24.49 -2.48 -27.27
N ASN A 222 24.52 -1.84 -28.43
CA ASN A 222 24.02 -2.39 -29.69
C ASN A 222 25.24 -2.92 -30.46
N ALA A 223 25.32 -4.24 -30.60
CA ALA A 223 26.14 -4.89 -31.61
C ALA A 223 25.42 -6.20 -32.00
N LEU A 224 24.54 -6.11 -33.02
CA LEU A 224 24.30 -7.10 -34.08
C LEU A 224 22.99 -6.77 -34.82
N LEU A 225 23.15 -6.63 -36.15
CA LEU A 225 22.17 -6.42 -37.23
C LEU A 225 21.70 -4.98 -37.50
#